data_AF-A0A1M5IZE5-F1
#
_entry.id   AF-A0A1M5IZE5-F1
#
_cell.length_a   1.000
_cell.length_b   1.000
_cell.length_c   1.000
_cell.angle_alpha   90.00
_cell.angle_beta   90.00
_cell.angle_gamma   90.00
#
_symmetry.space_group_name_H-M   'P 1'
#
loop_
_entity.id
_entity.type
_entity.pdbx_description
1 polymer ?
#
loop_
_entity_poly.entity_id
_entity_poly.type
_entity_poly.pdbx_seq_one_letter_code
_entity_poly.pdbx_strand_id
1 'polypeptide(L)'
;MEKQLVSFDKSNYEQKERDIKAKAEILQSFVDDFHKLNIGDLEGDDLILLFTDTVNLFTNKLTKGEELKIAGIPTNVEKVFEIIQKPKGTDELVKKVISFYGNRFNRENCAITNYTIVSKKVSITQSTENKLKEQCSVYIENDNQKEVLEILTDLTSALNRLKSKTNNYLAFETIEEKFIKRKANPDGNNNTWDFTIKTESLKKF
;
A
#
# COMPACT_ATOMS: atom_id res chain seq x y z
N MET A 1 0.49 -25.11 -15.12
CA MET A 1 -0.90 -25.25 -14.64
C MET A 1 -1.50 -23.85 -14.62
N GLU A 2 -2.74 -23.71 -15.06
CA GLU A 2 -3.45 -22.44 -15.14
C GLU A 2 -4.20 -22.17 -13.83
N LYS A 3 -4.13 -20.94 -13.30
CA LYS A 3 -4.84 -20.54 -12.08
C LYS A 3 -6.31 -20.33 -12.40
N GLN A 4 -7.22 -20.96 -11.66
CA GLN A 4 -8.65 -20.71 -11.76
C GLN A 4 -9.10 -19.75 -10.65
N LEU A 5 -9.72 -18.62 -11.04
CA LEU A 5 -10.39 -17.70 -10.10
C LEU A 5 -11.65 -18.36 -9.55
N VAL A 6 -11.76 -18.47 -8.23
CA VAL A 6 -12.91 -19.10 -7.55
C VAL A 6 -13.72 -18.15 -6.70
N SER A 7 -13.12 -17.06 -6.22
CA SER A 7 -13.85 -16.03 -5.48
C SER A 7 -13.19 -14.66 -5.64
N PHE A 8 -14.00 -13.61 -5.61
CA PHE A 8 -13.56 -12.23 -5.63
C PHE A 8 -14.36 -11.40 -4.61
N ASP A 9 -13.68 -10.84 -3.62
CA ASP A 9 -14.26 -9.96 -2.61
C ASP A 9 -14.43 -8.55 -3.18
N LYS A 10 -15.53 -8.38 -3.92
CA LYS A 10 -15.86 -7.13 -4.60
C LYS A 10 -16.01 -5.96 -3.62
N SER A 11 -16.61 -6.18 -2.45
CA SER A 11 -16.84 -5.11 -1.47
C SER A 11 -15.52 -4.59 -0.91
N ASN A 12 -14.59 -5.48 -0.57
CA ASN A 12 -13.27 -5.10 -0.09
C ASN A 12 -12.43 -4.45 -1.19
N TYR A 13 -12.51 -4.95 -2.42
CA TYR A 13 -11.87 -4.33 -3.58
C TYR A 13 -12.36 -2.88 -3.77
N GLU A 14 -13.67 -2.66 -3.81
CA GLU A 14 -14.26 -1.33 -3.97
C GLU A 14 -13.87 -0.39 -2.83
N GLN A 15 -13.78 -0.88 -1.59
CA GLN A 15 -13.32 -0.08 -0.46
C GLN A 15 -11.85 0.34 -0.62
N LYS A 16 -10.95 -0.61 -0.90
CA LYS A 16 -9.53 -0.32 -1.13
C LYS A 16 -9.32 0.60 -2.33
N GLU A 17 -10.10 0.41 -3.39
CA GLU A 17 -10.08 1.25 -4.59
C GLU A 17 -10.51 2.70 -4.27
N ARG A 18 -11.54 2.89 -3.44
CA ARG A 18 -11.91 4.23 -2.96
C ARG A 18 -10.79 4.88 -2.15
N ASP A 19 -10.20 4.14 -1.23
CA ASP A 19 -9.15 4.66 -0.34
C ASP A 19 -7.91 5.09 -1.12
N ILE A 20 -7.51 4.33 -2.15
CA ILE A 20 -6.37 4.67 -2.98
C ILE A 20 -6.66 5.84 -3.93
N LYS A 21 -7.89 5.97 -4.44
CA LYS A 21 -8.31 7.12 -5.25
C LYS A 21 -8.33 8.41 -4.44
N ALA A 22 -8.84 8.39 -3.22
CA ALA A 22 -8.83 9.55 -2.32
C ALA A 22 -7.41 10.06 -2.05
N LYS A 23 -6.44 9.15 -1.93
CA LYS A 23 -5.03 9.51 -1.79
C LYS A 23 -4.44 10.11 -3.06
N ALA A 24 -4.82 9.61 -4.24
CA ALA A 24 -4.43 10.19 -5.52
C ALA A 24 -4.89 11.65 -5.65
N GLU A 25 -6.10 11.98 -5.19
CA GLU A 25 -6.61 13.36 -5.17
C GLU A 25 -5.79 14.30 -4.26
N ILE A 26 -5.37 13.80 -3.10
CA ILE A 26 -4.48 14.56 -2.20
C ILE A 26 -3.14 14.84 -2.90
N LEU A 27 -2.55 13.82 -3.53
CA LEU A 27 -1.30 13.97 -4.28
C LEU A 27 -1.45 14.91 -5.48
N GLN A 28 -2.60 14.87 -6.17
CA GLN A 28 -2.91 15.77 -7.28
C GLN A 28 -2.81 17.23 -6.87
N SER A 29 -3.23 17.59 -5.65
CA SER A 29 -3.13 18.99 -5.19
C SER A 29 -1.69 19.52 -5.17
N PHE A 30 -0.70 18.67 -4.89
CA PHE A 30 0.72 19.05 -4.94
C PHE A 30 1.23 19.18 -6.37
N VAL A 31 0.78 18.29 -7.27
CA VAL A 31 1.11 18.34 -8.70
C VAL A 31 0.53 19.61 -9.33
N ASP A 32 -0.73 19.96 -9.01
CA ASP A 32 -1.39 21.17 -9.49
C ASP A 32 -0.68 22.43 -8.98
N ASP A 33 -0.32 22.46 -7.69
CA ASP A 33 0.44 23.57 -7.11
C ASP A 33 1.82 23.71 -7.76
N PHE A 34 2.48 22.61 -8.10
CA PHE A 34 3.74 22.63 -8.83
C PHE A 34 3.57 23.22 -10.24
N HIS A 35 2.58 22.77 -11.01
CA HIS A 35 2.36 23.27 -12.37
C HIS A 35 2.00 24.76 -12.40
N LYS A 36 1.38 25.31 -11.36
CA LYS A 36 1.14 26.76 -11.23
C LYS A 36 2.42 27.59 -11.19
N LEU A 37 3.55 27.01 -10.78
CA LEU A 37 4.84 27.70 -10.75
C LEU A 37 5.45 27.89 -12.15
N ASN A 38 4.95 27.18 -13.17
CA ASN A 38 5.44 27.24 -14.55
C ASN A 38 6.95 26.96 -14.69
N ILE A 39 7.51 26.08 -13.84
CA ILE A 39 8.94 25.71 -13.85
C ILE A 39 9.24 24.42 -14.62
N GLY A 40 8.22 23.85 -15.28
CA GLY A 40 8.32 22.60 -16.03
C GLY A 40 7.13 21.69 -15.78
N ASP A 41 7.11 20.57 -16.48
CA ASP A 41 6.11 19.52 -16.30
C ASP A 41 6.65 18.42 -15.36
N LEU A 42 5.72 17.74 -14.70
CA LEU A 42 6.01 16.56 -13.87
C LEU A 42 5.48 15.34 -14.60
N GLU A 43 6.29 14.29 -14.71
CA GLU A 43 5.94 13.06 -15.40
C GLU A 43 6.53 11.84 -14.71
N GLY A 44 5.85 10.69 -14.81
CA GLY A 44 6.39 9.41 -14.36
C GLY A 44 6.84 9.41 -12.90
N ASP A 45 8.14 9.19 -12.69
CA ASP A 45 8.80 9.08 -11.39
C ASP A 45 9.06 10.42 -10.69
N ASP A 46 8.79 11.56 -11.36
CA ASP A 46 8.89 12.88 -10.74
C ASP A 46 8.01 13.00 -9.49
N LEU A 47 6.91 12.24 -9.42
CA LEU A 47 6.07 12.19 -8.23
C LEU A 47 6.82 11.64 -7.02
N ILE A 48 7.67 10.64 -7.21
CA ILE A 48 8.48 10.08 -6.12
C ILE A 48 9.48 11.14 -5.67
N LEU A 49 10.23 11.72 -6.60
CA LEU A 49 11.21 12.77 -6.33
C LEU A 49 10.59 13.99 -5.65
N LEU A 50 9.34 14.34 -5.99
CA LEU A 50 8.63 15.44 -5.37
C LEU A 50 8.61 15.30 -3.85
N PHE A 51 8.40 14.10 -3.33
CA PHE A 51 8.31 13.86 -1.88
C PHE A 51 9.58 13.30 -1.25
N THR A 52 10.43 12.60 -2.00
CA THR A 52 11.66 11.99 -1.45
C THR A 52 12.89 12.85 -1.62
N ASP A 53 12.93 13.71 -2.64
CA ASP A 53 14.07 14.56 -3.00
C ASP A 53 13.60 15.91 -3.60
N THR A 54 12.74 16.59 -2.83
CA THR A 54 12.00 17.78 -3.28
C THR A 54 12.92 18.87 -3.79
N VAL A 55 13.98 19.20 -3.06
CA VAL A 55 14.88 20.32 -3.39
C VAL A 55 15.59 20.05 -4.72
N ASN A 56 16.05 18.81 -4.93
CA ASN A 56 16.68 18.40 -6.18
C ASN A 56 15.72 18.45 -7.37
N LEU A 57 14.49 17.94 -7.21
CA LEU A 57 13.48 18.04 -8.27
C LEU A 57 13.25 19.49 -8.70
N PHE A 58 13.00 20.39 -7.74
CA PHE A 58 12.73 21.79 -8.06
C PHE A 58 13.94 22.47 -8.69
N THR A 59 15.13 22.22 -8.17
CA THR A 59 16.38 22.77 -8.72
C THR A 59 16.56 22.32 -10.17
N ASN A 60 16.43 21.02 -10.44
CA ASN A 60 16.58 20.47 -11.79
C ASN A 60 15.54 21.03 -12.77
N LYS A 61 14.30 21.28 -12.33
CA LYS A 61 13.25 21.85 -13.17
C LYS A 61 13.52 23.35 -13.43
N LEU A 62 13.96 24.11 -12.43
CA LEU A 62 14.35 25.51 -12.56
C LEU A 62 15.58 25.71 -13.46
N THR A 63 16.58 24.84 -13.35
CA THR A 63 17.81 24.89 -14.16
C THR A 63 17.70 24.12 -15.47
N LYS A 64 16.56 23.45 -15.73
CA LYS A 64 16.35 22.59 -16.90
C LYS A 64 17.42 21.49 -17.05
N GLY A 65 17.98 21.02 -15.93
CA GLY A 65 19.02 19.99 -15.89
C GLY A 65 20.42 20.48 -16.26
N GLU A 66 20.67 21.79 -16.32
CA GLU A 66 22.01 22.34 -16.55
C GLU A 66 22.98 22.00 -15.40
N GLU A 67 24.27 21.93 -15.72
CA GLU A 67 25.32 21.71 -14.72
C GLU A 67 25.30 22.82 -13.66
N LEU A 68 25.27 22.41 -12.40
CA LEU A 68 25.19 23.31 -11.25
C LEU A 68 26.54 23.99 -11.01
N LYS A 69 26.78 25.12 -11.69
CA LYS A 69 27.98 25.94 -11.57
C LYS A 69 27.64 27.38 -11.23
N ILE A 70 28.36 27.97 -10.29
CA ILE A 70 28.31 29.41 -9.98
C ILE A 70 29.67 30.01 -10.33
N ALA A 71 29.71 30.93 -11.29
CA ALA A 71 30.96 31.52 -11.77
C ALA A 71 32.03 30.46 -12.16
N GLY A 72 31.59 29.34 -12.73
CA GLY A 72 32.46 28.22 -13.14
C GLY A 72 32.80 27.22 -12.02
N ILE A 73 32.39 27.48 -10.78
CA ILE A 73 32.66 26.60 -9.63
C ILE A 73 31.51 25.60 -9.48
N PRO A 74 31.78 24.27 -9.51
CA PRO A 74 30.78 23.25 -9.20
C PRO A 74 30.16 23.50 -7.83
N THR A 75 28.83 23.51 -7.78
CA THR A 75 28.06 23.81 -6.57
C THR A 75 27.03 22.71 -6.31
N ASN A 76 26.73 22.44 -5.04
CA ASN A 76 25.68 21.49 -4.68
C ASN A 76 24.27 22.07 -4.90
N VAL A 77 23.31 21.16 -5.00
CA VAL A 77 21.90 21.45 -5.29
C VAL A 77 21.30 22.45 -4.30
N GLU A 78 21.58 22.28 -3.01
CA GLU A 78 20.96 23.09 -1.95
C GLU A 78 21.38 24.56 -2.06
N LYS A 79 22.66 24.83 -2.29
CA LYS A 79 23.14 26.22 -2.47
C LYS A 79 22.61 26.84 -3.75
N VAL A 80 22.50 26.07 -4.84
CA VAL A 80 21.88 26.59 -6.07
C VAL A 80 20.42 26.92 -5.83
N PHE A 81 19.68 26.05 -5.14
CA PHE A 81 18.29 26.30 -4.80
C PHE A 81 18.11 27.58 -3.97
N GLU A 82 19.01 27.88 -3.03
CA GLU A 82 18.95 29.10 -2.22
C GLU A 82 19.10 30.38 -3.06
N ILE A 83 20.05 30.39 -4.00
CA ILE A 83 20.42 31.61 -4.74
C ILE A 83 19.65 31.81 -6.04
N ILE A 84 19.12 30.74 -6.65
CA ILE A 84 18.42 30.85 -7.92
C ILE A 84 17.14 31.68 -7.76
N GLN A 85 16.81 32.47 -8.79
CA GLN A 85 15.55 33.19 -8.84
C GLN A 85 14.41 32.17 -8.96
N LYS A 86 13.54 32.15 -7.95
CA LYS A 86 12.40 31.23 -7.85
C LYS A 86 11.09 31.97 -8.11
N PRO A 87 10.11 31.37 -8.81
CA PRO A 87 8.75 31.92 -8.86
C PRO A 87 8.14 32.02 -7.47
N LYS A 88 7.26 33.01 -7.29
CA LYS A 88 6.51 33.18 -6.04
C LYS A 88 5.72 31.92 -5.71
N GLY A 89 5.75 31.46 -4.45
CA GLY A 89 5.08 30.23 -4.03
C GLY A 89 5.98 28.99 -3.99
N THR A 90 7.20 29.08 -4.54
CA THR A 90 8.13 27.94 -4.58
C THR A 90 8.51 27.46 -3.19
N ASP A 91 8.99 28.37 -2.33
CA ASP A 91 9.44 28.02 -0.99
C ASP A 91 8.29 27.53 -0.10
N GLU A 92 7.09 28.10 -0.27
CA GLU A 92 5.88 27.65 0.41
C GLU A 92 5.49 26.23 -0.01
N LEU A 93 5.54 25.92 -1.31
CA LEU A 93 5.23 24.59 -1.81
C LEU A 93 6.26 23.55 -1.33
N VAL A 94 7.55 23.87 -1.39
CA VAL A 94 8.61 22.98 -0.88
C VAL A 94 8.40 22.68 0.61
N LYS A 95 8.13 23.70 1.43
CA LYS A 95 7.80 23.51 2.86
C LYS A 95 6.53 22.67 3.06
N LYS A 96 5.49 22.89 2.26
CA LYS A 96 4.24 22.13 2.30
C LYS A 96 4.49 20.65 1.97
N VAL A 97 5.31 20.35 0.96
CA VAL A 97 5.67 18.99 0.56
C VAL A 97 6.50 18.30 1.64
N ILE A 98 7.55 18.94 2.13
CA ILE A 98 8.43 18.39 3.18
C ILE A 98 7.64 18.12 4.47
N SER A 99 6.79 19.07 4.89
CA SER A 99 5.98 18.90 6.10
C SER A 99 4.93 17.80 5.95
N PHE A 100 4.33 17.66 4.76
CA PHE A 100 3.39 16.58 4.46
C PHE A 100 4.09 15.21 4.49
N TYR A 101 5.27 15.10 3.86
CA TYR A 101 6.04 13.87 3.85
C TYR A 101 6.50 13.48 5.28
N GLY A 102 7.06 14.42 6.03
CA GLY A 102 7.58 14.19 7.38
C GLY A 102 6.51 13.87 8.44
N ASN A 103 5.30 14.45 8.34
CA ASN A 103 4.27 14.31 9.38
C ASN A 103 3.23 13.22 9.09
N ARG A 104 2.91 12.92 7.83
CA ARG A 104 1.79 12.02 7.46
C ARG A 104 2.21 10.79 6.66
N PHE A 105 3.41 10.77 6.10
CA PHE A 105 3.89 9.74 5.16
C PHE A 105 4.95 8.81 5.75
N ASN A 106 5.11 8.79 7.07
CA ASN A 106 5.97 7.82 7.72
C ASN A 106 5.42 6.38 7.57
N ARG A 107 6.17 5.60 6.79
CA ARG A 107 6.28 4.13 6.66
C ARG A 107 5.08 3.27 6.25
N GLU A 108 3.83 3.58 6.57
CA GLU A 108 2.74 2.59 6.37
C GLU A 108 1.54 3.07 5.53
N ASN A 109 1.28 4.38 5.44
CA ASN A 109 -0.05 4.82 5.00
C ASN A 109 -0.20 5.22 3.52
N CYS A 110 0.87 5.55 2.80
CA CYS A 110 0.80 5.88 1.37
C CYS A 110 2.12 5.54 0.68
N ALA A 111 2.24 4.33 0.12
CA ALA A 111 3.37 4.02 -0.76
C ALA A 111 3.24 4.87 -2.04
N ILE A 112 4.05 5.93 -2.17
CA ILE A 112 4.04 6.84 -3.33
C ILE A 112 4.26 6.07 -4.64
N THR A 113 5.00 4.96 -4.56
CA THR A 113 5.23 4.01 -5.66
C THR A 113 3.95 3.38 -6.22
N ASN A 114 2.81 3.55 -5.55
CA ASN A 114 1.51 3.14 -6.08
C ASN A 114 0.95 4.09 -7.14
N TYR A 115 1.55 5.27 -7.30
CA TYR A 115 1.06 6.33 -8.16
C TYR A 115 2.13 6.74 -9.17
N THR A 116 1.68 7.33 -10.27
CA THR A 116 2.52 7.90 -11.32
C THR A 116 1.84 9.15 -11.88
N ILE A 117 2.55 9.99 -12.61
CA ILE A 117 1.96 11.13 -13.31
C ILE A 117 1.86 10.82 -14.79
N VAL A 118 0.63 10.84 -15.31
CA VAL A 118 0.31 10.69 -16.74
C VAL A 118 -0.50 11.90 -17.17
N SER A 119 -0.02 12.64 -18.17
CA SER A 119 -0.70 13.83 -18.69
C SER A 119 -1.10 14.83 -17.59
N LYS A 120 -0.14 15.14 -16.69
CA LYS A 120 -0.31 16.05 -15.54
C LYS A 120 -1.28 15.57 -14.45
N LYS A 121 -1.76 14.33 -14.54
CA LYS A 121 -2.66 13.72 -13.56
C LYS A 121 -1.99 12.58 -12.81
N VAL A 122 -2.15 12.58 -11.49
CA VAL A 122 -1.81 11.47 -10.63
C VAL A 122 -2.76 10.32 -10.97
N SER A 123 -2.16 9.21 -11.39
CA SER A 123 -2.84 7.97 -11.75
C SER A 123 -2.30 6.84 -10.89
N ILE A 124 -3.13 5.83 -10.65
CA ILE A 124 -2.71 4.60 -9.96
C ILE A 124 -1.92 3.76 -10.96
N THR A 125 -0.81 3.16 -10.53
CA THR A 125 -0.02 2.30 -11.43
C THR A 125 -0.75 0.99 -11.73
N GLN A 126 -0.55 0.43 -12.92
CA GLN A 126 -1.13 -0.87 -13.29
C GLN A 126 -0.69 -1.99 -12.32
N SER A 127 0.56 -1.92 -11.83
CA SER A 127 1.08 -2.86 -10.82
C SER A 127 0.25 -2.83 -9.54
N THR A 128 -0.14 -1.64 -9.08
CA THR A 128 -0.98 -1.48 -7.91
C THR A 128 -2.41 -1.96 -8.15
N GLU A 129 -3.00 -1.65 -9.30
CA GLU A 129 -4.34 -2.15 -9.65
C GLU A 129 -4.37 -3.69 -9.68
N ASN A 130 -3.34 -4.31 -10.26
CA ASN A 130 -3.22 -5.77 -10.32
C ASN A 130 -3.05 -6.35 -8.91
N LYS A 131 -2.19 -5.78 -8.08
CA LYS A 131 -2.02 -6.19 -6.67
C LYS A 131 -3.32 -6.07 -5.88
N LEU A 132 -4.09 -5.00 -6.09
CA LEU A 132 -5.40 -4.83 -5.43
C LEU A 132 -6.38 -5.93 -5.84
N LYS A 133 -6.45 -6.24 -7.15
CA LYS A 133 -7.29 -7.35 -7.65
C LYS A 133 -6.84 -8.69 -7.06
N GLU A 134 -5.53 -8.97 -7.08
CA GLU A 134 -4.96 -10.21 -6.54
C GLU A 134 -5.25 -10.37 -5.05
N GLN A 135 -5.07 -9.32 -4.23
CA GLN A 135 -5.34 -9.36 -2.79
C GLN A 135 -6.81 -9.59 -2.44
N CYS A 136 -7.73 -9.32 -3.37
CA CYS A 136 -9.16 -9.50 -3.21
C CYS A 136 -9.68 -10.73 -3.98
N SER A 137 -8.78 -11.54 -4.55
CA SER A 137 -9.12 -12.72 -5.32
C SER A 137 -8.61 -13.99 -4.64
N VAL A 138 -9.37 -15.07 -4.75
CA VAL A 138 -8.94 -16.42 -4.38
C VAL A 138 -8.79 -17.24 -5.66
N TYR A 139 -7.60 -17.82 -5.84
CA TYR A 139 -7.29 -18.68 -6.96
C TYR A 139 -6.98 -20.10 -6.46
N ILE A 140 -7.33 -21.10 -7.26
CA ILE A 140 -6.92 -22.49 -7.06
C ILE A 140 -6.15 -22.97 -8.29
N GLU A 141 -5.20 -23.87 -8.07
CA GLU A 141 -4.30 -24.45 -9.07
C GLU A 141 -4.44 -25.97 -9.16
N ASN A 142 -5.05 -26.61 -8.15
CA ASN A 142 -5.23 -28.05 -8.09
C ASN A 142 -6.41 -28.46 -7.17
N ASP A 143 -6.78 -29.74 -7.24
CA ASP A 143 -7.90 -30.30 -6.49
C ASP A 143 -7.71 -30.23 -4.97
N ASN A 144 -6.48 -30.38 -4.46
CA ASN A 144 -6.22 -30.25 -3.02
C ASN A 144 -6.54 -28.83 -2.51
N GLN A 145 -6.19 -27.80 -3.28
CA GLN A 145 -6.53 -26.42 -2.91
C GLN A 145 -8.04 -26.15 -2.96
N LYS A 146 -8.76 -26.82 -3.87
CA LYS A 146 -10.22 -26.77 -3.92
C LYS A 146 -10.84 -27.40 -2.66
N GLU A 147 -10.38 -28.57 -2.25
CA GLU A 147 -10.85 -29.25 -1.04
C GLU A 147 -10.59 -28.40 0.22
N VAL A 148 -9.41 -27.79 0.33
CA VAL A 148 -9.11 -26.86 1.44
C VAL A 148 -10.07 -25.67 1.46
N LEU A 149 -10.40 -25.09 0.31
CA LEU A 149 -11.34 -23.97 0.23
C LEU A 149 -12.76 -24.36 0.65
N GLU A 150 -13.23 -25.56 0.28
CA GLU A 150 -14.52 -26.12 0.71
C GLU A 150 -14.55 -26.27 2.23
N ILE A 151 -13.50 -26.84 2.85
CA ILE A 151 -13.38 -26.98 4.30
C ILE A 151 -13.40 -25.61 5.01
N LEU A 152 -12.66 -24.62 4.51
CA LEU A 152 -12.63 -23.26 5.07
C LEU A 152 -14.00 -22.57 4.96
N THR A 153 -14.74 -22.84 3.88
CA THR A 153 -16.10 -22.30 3.67
C THR A 153 -17.08 -22.90 4.67
N ASP A 154 -17.01 -24.21 4.90
CA ASP A 154 -17.83 -24.91 5.89
C ASP A 154 -17.50 -24.45 7.31
N LEU A 155 -16.21 -24.29 7.64
CA LEU A 155 -15.77 -23.77 8.93
C LEU A 155 -16.30 -22.35 9.16
N THR A 156 -16.19 -21.47 8.17
CA THR A 156 -16.71 -20.10 8.22
C THR A 156 -18.23 -20.09 8.50
N SER A 157 -18.97 -20.95 7.80
CA SER A 157 -20.42 -21.11 7.98
C SER A 157 -20.77 -21.58 9.39
N ALA A 158 -20.03 -22.55 9.93
CA ALA A 158 -20.20 -23.05 11.29
C ALA A 158 -19.92 -21.96 12.34
N LEU A 159 -18.85 -21.18 12.17
CA LEU A 159 -18.50 -20.06 13.05
C LEU A 159 -19.56 -18.96 13.02
N ASN A 160 -20.07 -18.59 11.84
CA ASN A 160 -21.14 -17.60 11.71
C ASN A 160 -22.44 -18.09 12.39
N ARG A 161 -22.78 -19.37 12.25
CA ARG A 161 -23.91 -19.98 12.96
C ARG A 161 -23.70 -19.94 14.48
N LEU A 162 -22.50 -20.21 14.97
CA LEU A 162 -22.18 -20.11 16.39
C LEU A 162 -22.33 -18.66 16.89
N LYS A 163 -21.79 -17.68 16.16
CA LYS A 163 -21.92 -16.25 16.45
C LYS A 163 -23.38 -15.80 16.54
N SER A 164 -24.25 -16.31 15.67
CA SER A 164 -25.70 -16.00 15.72
C SER A 164 -26.42 -16.55 16.97
N LYS A 165 -25.85 -17.56 17.64
CA LYS A 165 -26.43 -18.21 18.82
C LYS A 165 -25.86 -17.69 20.13
N THR A 166 -24.76 -16.94 20.10
CA THR A 166 -24.10 -16.40 21.28
C THR A 166 -24.02 -14.88 21.15
N ASN A 167 -24.61 -14.12 22.08
CA ASN A 167 -24.43 -12.66 22.14
C ASN A 167 -22.98 -12.21 22.44
N ASN A 168 -22.07 -13.17 22.64
CA ASN A 168 -20.67 -12.91 22.92
C ASN A 168 -19.83 -13.11 21.67
N TYR A 169 -18.92 -12.17 21.43
CA TYR A 169 -17.85 -12.30 20.47
C TYR A 169 -16.89 -13.41 20.96
N LEU A 170 -17.04 -14.62 20.44
CA LEU A 170 -16.01 -15.65 20.63
C LEU A 170 -14.85 -15.30 19.69
N ALA A 171 -13.78 -14.74 20.26
CA ALA A 171 -12.54 -14.50 19.54
C ALA A 171 -12.03 -15.84 18.97
N PHE A 172 -11.58 -15.84 17.72
CA PHE A 172 -11.12 -17.06 17.05
C PHE A 172 -9.94 -17.67 17.80
N GLU A 173 -9.09 -16.83 18.39
CA GLU A 173 -8.00 -17.19 19.30
C GLU A 173 -8.49 -18.06 20.47
N THR A 174 -9.65 -17.76 21.05
CA THR A 174 -10.25 -18.56 22.13
C THR A 174 -10.74 -19.93 21.66
N ILE A 175 -11.19 -20.01 20.41
CA ILE A 175 -11.59 -21.28 19.78
C ILE A 175 -10.32 -22.11 19.48
N GLU A 176 -9.27 -21.49 18.94
CA GLU A 176 -7.99 -22.16 18.71
C GLU A 176 -7.42 -22.72 20.01
N GLU A 177 -7.29 -21.91 21.07
CA GLU A 177 -6.72 -22.36 22.35
C GLU A 177 -7.49 -23.54 22.97
N LYS A 178 -8.82 -23.52 22.88
CA LYS A 178 -9.68 -24.53 23.50
C LYS A 178 -9.82 -25.82 22.69
N PHE A 179 -9.79 -25.73 21.37
CA PHE A 179 -10.10 -26.88 20.51
C PHE A 179 -8.92 -27.35 19.65
N ILE A 180 -7.89 -26.53 19.45
CA ILE A 180 -6.73 -26.85 18.62
C ILE A 180 -5.49 -26.99 19.52
N LYS A 181 -4.83 -28.15 19.49
CA LYS A 181 -3.49 -28.30 20.07
C LYS A 181 -2.46 -27.91 19.01
N ARG A 182 -1.70 -26.84 19.25
CA ARG A 182 -0.46 -26.59 18.51
C ARG A 182 0.63 -27.50 19.07
N LYS A 183 1.17 -28.41 18.27
CA LYS A 183 2.44 -29.07 18.60
C LYS A 183 3.58 -28.17 18.16
N ALA A 184 4.49 -27.84 19.07
CA ALA A 184 5.76 -27.23 18.70
C ALA A 184 6.56 -28.25 17.89
N ASN A 185 7.05 -27.83 16.72
CA ASN A 185 7.88 -28.67 15.88
C ASN A 185 9.25 -28.85 16.57
N PRO A 186 9.69 -30.08 16.91
CA PRO A 186 10.94 -30.28 17.64
C PRO A 186 12.18 -29.86 16.83
N ASP A 187 12.06 -29.72 15.51
CA ASP A 187 13.18 -29.47 14.59
C ASP A 187 13.35 -28.00 14.16
N GLY A 188 12.59 -27.06 14.75
CA GLY A 188 12.77 -25.62 14.52
C GLY A 188 12.41 -25.08 13.12
N ASN A 189 11.97 -25.94 12.19
CA ASN A 189 11.46 -25.51 10.89
C ASN A 189 9.97 -25.13 10.98
N ASN A 190 9.67 -23.85 10.71
CA ASN A 190 8.40 -23.17 11.01
C ASN A 190 7.18 -23.54 10.14
N ASN A 191 7.21 -24.60 9.33
CA ASN A 191 6.21 -24.76 8.25
C ASN A 191 5.35 -26.03 8.28
N THR A 192 5.30 -26.78 9.39
CA THR A 192 4.35 -27.90 9.53
C THR A 192 3.45 -27.70 10.74
N TRP A 193 2.17 -27.43 10.47
CA TRP A 193 1.13 -27.28 11.49
C TRP A 193 0.36 -28.60 11.61
N ASP A 194 0.58 -29.32 12.71
CA ASP A 194 -0.25 -30.46 13.08
C ASP A 194 -1.50 -29.95 13.81
N PHE A 195 -2.66 -30.06 13.17
CA PHE A 195 -3.94 -29.75 13.80
C PHE A 195 -4.51 -31.02 14.44
N THR A 196 -4.55 -31.07 15.76
CA THR A 196 -5.28 -32.13 16.49
C THR A 196 -6.43 -31.52 17.28
N ILE A 197 -7.67 -31.96 17.00
CA ILE A 197 -8.86 -31.56 17.74
C ILE A 197 -8.79 -32.17 19.15
N LYS A 198 -8.92 -31.34 20.20
CA LYS A 198 -9.05 -31.82 21.58
C LYS A 198 -10.41 -32.50 21.76
N THR A 199 -10.49 -33.82 21.53
CA THR A 199 -11.74 -34.60 21.65
C THR A 199 -12.23 -34.78 23.09
N GLU A 200 -11.38 -34.54 24.10
CA GLU A 200 -11.76 -34.58 25.52
C GLU A 200 -12.74 -33.47 25.91
N SER A 201 -12.77 -32.36 25.16
CA SER A 201 -13.66 -31.21 25.40
C SER A 201 -15.11 -31.47 24.99
N LEU A 202 -15.40 -32.55 24.25
CA LEU A 202 -16.74 -32.87 23.74
C LEU A 202 -17.56 -33.78 24.66
N LYS A 203 -16.99 -34.27 25.77
CA LYS A 203 -17.67 -35.19 26.70
C LYS A 203 -18.54 -34.50 27.78
N LYS A 204 -18.77 -33.19 27.70
CA LYS A 204 -19.51 -32.41 28.71
C LYS A 204 -20.56 -31.46 28.13
N PHE A 205 -21.22 -31.85 27.05
CA PHE A 205 -22.49 -31.25 26.62
C PHE A 205 -23.54 -32.35 26.43
#